data_AF-R5AX96-F1
#
_entry.id   AF-R5AX96-F1
#
_cell.length_a   1.000
_cell.length_b   1.000
_cell.length_c   1.000
_cell.angle_alpha   90.00
_cell.angle_beta   90.00
_cell.angle_gamma   90.00
#
_symmetry.space_group_name_H-M   'P 1'
#
loop_
_entity.id
_entity.type
_entity.pdbx_description
1 polymer ?
#
loop_
_entity_poly.entity_id
_entity_poly.type
_entity_poly.pdbx_seq_one_letter_code
_entity_poly.pdbx_strand_id
1 'polypeptide(L)'
;MLMKKFYTLAIAALVAVSSVSAAGFKQLSLGKDGMAKFNKTELSEKIALGTTDKKLNSISTKDIDIADISGTYSWSYVTMIGSNAGSTKTIGMTITKVSGNNYTISTDGWTFGATFSLLSQTLTIQPNQDLGYDEYYQMQVYLYNLNYNSSAAENENPLSALNTPLTATINGDSFEFDSNAVIGIGNIDKGWFTLATQNVIAVAQGVVWDNYQILPEDGWVEAGTAQFADAWMLPAANVDPAQYAYEVAVEKNENIEGMYRLVNPYLNSPMSNNDAKAEGFIAFSIADPEFVPVVPLSYCGFTAALSGGTTASLLPTNLEGYFLYLGDNYTKEDIIAGLSTEDEPFVPSSFDDATGTVTLKNCRWATTNEPTKNYVWSVSATESAVQEGWIKFDNWAGINGVTAVDNENAPVEYYNLQGMRINNVENNPGLYIRKQGDKATKVYVK
;
A
#
# COMPACT_ATOMS: atom_id res chain seq x y z
N MET A 1 4.31 -37.01 -15.83
CA MET A 1 4.93 -35.88 -16.55
C MET A 1 3.86 -34.80 -16.68
N LEU A 2 3.81 -33.88 -15.72
CA LEU A 2 2.90 -32.73 -15.71
C LEU A 2 3.63 -31.66 -14.90
N MET A 3 4.32 -30.77 -15.62
CA MET A 3 4.97 -29.59 -15.10
C MET A 3 3.89 -28.66 -14.54
N LYS A 4 3.93 -28.39 -13.23
CA LYS A 4 3.28 -27.21 -12.66
C LYS A 4 4.25 -26.05 -12.85
N LYS A 5 3.77 -25.03 -13.56
CA LYS A 5 4.49 -23.81 -13.92
C LYS A 5 4.81 -23.02 -12.66
N PHE A 6 6.07 -22.63 -12.50
CA PHE A 6 6.50 -21.60 -11.57
C PHE A 6 6.01 -20.25 -12.13
N TYR A 7 5.17 -19.55 -11.37
CA TYR A 7 4.75 -18.19 -11.70
C TYR A 7 5.61 -17.20 -10.91
N THR A 8 6.42 -16.48 -11.69
CA THR A 8 6.75 -15.05 -11.62
C THR A 8 7.30 -14.48 -10.30
N LEU A 9 8.61 -14.22 -10.32
CA LEU A 9 9.28 -13.22 -9.50
C LEU A 9 8.52 -11.89 -9.57
N ALA A 10 8.04 -11.38 -8.45
CA ALA A 10 7.77 -9.96 -8.29
C ALA A 10 9.12 -9.23 -8.32
N ILE A 11 9.40 -8.57 -9.44
CA ILE A 11 10.52 -7.63 -9.55
C ILE A 11 10.15 -6.44 -8.65
N ALA A 12 10.85 -6.28 -7.54
CA ALA A 12 10.82 -5.05 -6.77
C ALA A 12 11.32 -3.92 -7.69
N ALA A 13 10.40 -3.09 -8.17
CA ALA A 13 10.71 -1.90 -8.93
C ALA A 13 11.37 -0.89 -7.98
N LEU A 14 12.70 -0.91 -7.94
CA LEU A 14 13.51 0.13 -7.31
C LEU A 14 13.49 1.32 -8.27
N VAL A 15 12.38 2.07 -8.29
CA VAL A 15 12.28 3.31 -9.04
C VAL A 15 13.15 4.34 -8.34
N ALA A 16 14.34 4.56 -8.88
CA ALA A 16 15.19 5.69 -8.51
C ALA A 16 14.50 6.97 -9.04
N VAL A 17 13.58 7.52 -8.24
CA VAL A 17 13.07 8.87 -8.48
C VAL A 17 14.26 9.80 -8.28
N SER A 18 14.76 10.39 -9.38
CA SER A 18 15.75 11.45 -9.30
C SER A 18 15.12 12.58 -8.51
N SER A 19 15.59 12.80 -7.28
CA SER A 19 15.19 13.91 -6.44
C SER A 19 15.63 15.22 -7.08
N VAL A 20 14.81 15.75 -7.98
CA VAL A 20 14.83 17.19 -8.23
C VAL A 20 14.38 17.80 -6.92
N SER A 21 15.31 18.46 -6.22
CA SER A 21 15.04 19.16 -4.98
C SER A 21 14.01 20.26 -5.24
N ALA A 22 12.72 19.92 -5.15
CA ALA A 22 11.67 20.90 -5.03
C ALA A 22 11.98 21.73 -3.77
N ALA A 23 11.91 23.06 -3.90
CA ALA A 23 12.07 23.97 -2.77
C ALA A 23 11.22 23.45 -1.61
N GLY A 24 11.87 23.07 -0.50
CA GLY A 24 11.26 22.24 0.53
C GLY A 24 9.99 22.87 1.08
N PHE A 25 8.84 22.24 0.82
CA PHE A 25 7.61 22.57 1.53
C PHE A 25 7.84 22.36 3.02
N LYS A 26 7.36 23.29 3.85
CA LYS A 26 7.30 23.06 5.29
C LYS A 26 6.34 21.89 5.50
N GLN A 27 6.82 20.80 6.10
CA GLN A 27 6.00 19.63 6.40
C GLN A 27 4.80 20.04 7.29
N LEU A 28 3.60 19.71 6.84
CA LEU A 28 2.35 19.97 7.53
C LEU A 28 2.05 18.82 8.47
N SER A 29 1.75 19.08 9.74
CA SER A 29 1.51 18.02 10.73
C SER A 29 0.13 18.16 11.35
N LEU A 30 -0.62 17.05 11.36
CA LEU A 30 -1.90 16.94 12.06
C LEU A 30 -1.68 17.20 13.57
N GLY A 31 -2.28 18.29 14.07
CA GLY A 31 -2.40 18.55 15.52
C GLY A 31 -1.25 19.28 16.23
N LYS A 32 -0.13 19.65 15.56
CA LYS A 32 0.98 20.39 16.21
C LYS A 32 1.07 21.89 15.89
N ASP A 33 0.56 22.34 14.74
CA ASP A 33 0.74 23.71 14.25
C ASP A 33 -0.49 24.63 14.46
N GLY A 34 -1.33 24.37 15.47
CA GLY A 34 -2.60 25.11 15.65
C GLY A 34 -3.66 24.77 14.60
N MET A 35 -3.39 23.76 13.76
CA MET A 35 -4.31 23.15 12.82
C MET A 35 -5.41 22.40 13.58
N ALA A 36 -6.66 22.56 13.13
CA ALA A 36 -7.86 22.25 13.89
C ALA A 36 -7.87 20.85 14.53
N LYS A 37 -8.62 20.71 15.62
CA LYS A 37 -9.02 19.40 16.14
C LYS A 37 -10.02 18.80 15.16
N PHE A 38 -9.54 18.27 14.04
CA PHE A 38 -10.41 17.74 12.99
C PHE A 38 -11.09 16.47 13.49
N ASN A 39 -12.42 16.55 13.65
CA ASN A 39 -13.23 15.36 13.90
C ASN A 39 -13.51 14.71 12.55
N LYS A 40 -13.49 13.37 12.51
CA LYS A 40 -14.10 12.66 11.39
C LYS A 40 -15.62 12.77 11.53
N THR A 41 -16.29 13.21 10.47
CA THR A 41 -17.75 13.29 10.44
C THR A 41 -18.24 12.36 9.34
N GLU A 42 -19.11 11.42 9.71
CA GLU A 42 -19.85 10.64 8.72
C GLU A 42 -21.01 11.49 8.22
N LEU A 43 -21.11 11.68 6.91
CA LEU A 43 -22.21 12.41 6.30
C LEU A 43 -23.32 11.43 5.92
N SER A 44 -24.56 11.76 6.29
CA SER A 44 -25.72 11.07 5.76
C SER A 44 -25.91 11.46 4.29
N GLU A 45 -25.83 10.50 3.40
CA GLU A 45 -26.05 10.72 1.96
C GLU A 45 -27.54 10.54 1.59
N LYS A 46 -27.98 11.22 0.53
CA LYS A 46 -29.39 11.19 0.06
C LYS A 46 -29.82 9.80 -0.41
N ILE A 47 -28.86 9.02 -0.92
CA ILE A 47 -29.04 7.60 -1.19
C ILE A 47 -28.34 6.76 -0.14
N ALA A 48 -28.99 5.68 0.29
CA ALA A 48 -28.41 4.73 1.22
C ALA A 48 -27.49 3.77 0.46
N LEU A 49 -26.34 3.42 1.03
CA LEU A 49 -25.44 2.42 0.43
C LEU A 49 -26.10 1.04 0.26
N GLY A 50 -27.10 0.72 1.09
CA GLY A 50 -27.65 -0.62 1.22
C GLY A 50 -26.73 -1.52 2.07
N THR A 51 -26.99 -2.82 2.07
CA THR A 51 -26.11 -3.82 2.69
C THR A 51 -25.02 -4.22 1.73
N THR A 52 -23.75 -4.17 2.16
CA THR A 52 -22.61 -4.58 1.34
C THR A 52 -21.88 -5.75 2.00
N ASP A 53 -21.66 -6.83 1.23
CA ASP A 53 -20.81 -7.96 1.64
C ASP A 53 -19.33 -7.72 1.29
N LYS A 54 -19.03 -6.61 0.60
CA LYS A 54 -17.67 -6.22 0.23
C LYS A 54 -16.96 -5.72 1.47
N LYS A 55 -15.83 -6.35 1.75
CA LYS A 55 -15.04 -6.07 2.95
C LYS A 55 -13.62 -5.74 2.54
N LEU A 56 -12.94 -4.99 3.40
CA LEU A 56 -11.50 -4.91 3.31
C LEU A 56 -10.96 -6.31 3.60
N ASN A 57 -10.35 -6.95 2.60
CA ASN A 57 -9.59 -8.15 2.86
C ASN A 57 -8.41 -7.74 3.75
N SER A 58 -8.38 -8.25 4.99
CA SER A 58 -7.11 -8.32 5.72
C SER A 58 -6.16 -9.16 4.88
N ILE A 59 -4.90 -8.74 4.81
CA ILE A 59 -3.83 -9.43 4.08
C ILE A 59 -3.95 -10.94 4.29
N SER A 60 -3.79 -11.74 3.23
CA SER A 60 -3.34 -13.10 3.48
C SER A 60 -1.99 -12.93 4.14
N THR A 61 -1.86 -13.38 5.39
CA THR A 61 -0.58 -13.49 6.07
C THR A 61 0.39 -14.13 5.09
N LYS A 62 1.39 -13.38 4.64
CA LYS A 62 2.41 -13.97 3.78
C LYS A 62 3.14 -14.96 4.69
N ASP A 63 2.95 -16.25 4.43
CA ASP A 63 3.70 -17.30 5.11
C ASP A 63 5.19 -16.95 5.08
N ILE A 64 5.91 -17.34 6.12
CA ILE A 64 7.35 -17.13 6.17
C ILE A 64 7.98 -17.83 4.96
N ASP A 65 8.68 -17.08 4.11
CA ASP A 65 9.50 -17.67 3.07
C ASP A 65 10.69 -18.36 3.72
N ILE A 66 10.58 -19.68 3.89
CA ILE A 66 11.62 -20.48 4.53
C ILE A 66 12.95 -20.47 3.76
N ALA A 67 12.96 -20.11 2.48
CA ALA A 67 14.21 -19.97 1.72
C ALA A 67 14.99 -18.72 2.13
N ASP A 68 14.29 -17.66 2.55
CA ASP A 68 14.88 -16.44 3.08
C ASP A 68 13.91 -15.72 4.02
N ILE A 69 14.19 -15.80 5.32
CA ILE A 69 13.34 -15.21 6.36
C ILE A 69 13.60 -13.71 6.57
N SER A 70 14.29 -13.05 5.64
CA SER A 70 14.52 -11.60 5.71
C SER A 70 13.21 -10.86 5.45
N GLY A 71 12.94 -9.81 6.22
CA GLY A 71 11.72 -9.03 6.07
C GLY A 71 11.40 -8.18 7.30
N THR A 72 10.24 -7.53 7.24
CA THR A 72 9.65 -6.83 8.38
C THR A 72 8.78 -7.79 9.17
N TYR A 73 8.86 -7.68 10.51
CA TYR A 73 8.17 -8.54 11.45
C TYR A 73 7.49 -7.71 12.55
N SER A 74 6.48 -8.27 13.21
CA SER A 74 5.89 -7.76 14.44
C SER A 74 6.16 -8.74 15.56
N TRP A 75 6.74 -8.26 16.66
CA TRP A 75 6.95 -9.06 17.86
C TRP A 75 5.84 -8.75 18.87
N SER A 76 4.95 -9.73 19.05
CA SER A 76 3.92 -9.75 20.08
C SER A 76 4.43 -10.50 21.32
N TYR A 77 4.27 -9.90 22.48
CA TYR A 77 4.67 -10.50 23.76
C TYR A 77 3.84 -9.97 24.92
N VAL A 78 3.82 -10.70 26.04
CA VAL A 78 3.30 -10.21 27.31
C VAL A 78 4.43 -9.56 28.09
N THR A 79 4.27 -8.28 28.44
CA THR A 79 5.29 -7.56 29.22
C THR A 79 5.26 -8.01 30.68
N MET A 80 6.44 -8.20 31.27
CA MET A 80 6.62 -8.52 32.69
C MET A 80 7.05 -7.31 33.53
N ILE A 81 7.17 -6.13 32.92
CA ILE A 81 7.67 -4.91 33.58
C ILE A 81 6.69 -3.74 33.45
N GLY A 82 6.81 -2.79 34.39
CA GLY A 82 6.03 -1.56 34.44
C GLY A 82 4.62 -1.73 34.99
N SER A 83 3.86 -0.63 35.02
CA SER A 83 2.47 -0.61 35.53
C SER A 83 1.49 -1.45 34.70
N ASN A 84 1.90 -1.86 33.50
CA ASN A 84 1.11 -2.68 32.58
C ASN A 84 1.60 -4.14 32.51
N ALA A 85 2.36 -4.62 33.52
CA ALA A 85 2.79 -6.01 33.58
C ALA A 85 1.58 -6.97 33.42
N GLY A 86 1.73 -7.99 32.58
CA GLY A 86 0.67 -8.90 32.19
C GLY A 86 -0.15 -8.48 30.96
N SER A 87 0.08 -7.29 30.40
CA SER A 87 -0.55 -6.87 29.13
C SER A 87 0.24 -7.32 27.91
N THR A 88 -0.46 -7.57 26.79
CA THR A 88 0.16 -7.80 25.48
C THR A 88 0.68 -6.49 24.88
N LYS A 89 1.89 -6.54 24.32
CA LYS A 89 2.56 -5.48 23.58
C LYS A 89 2.95 -6.01 22.21
N THR A 90 2.92 -5.13 21.21
CA THR A 90 3.39 -5.43 19.86
C THR A 90 4.36 -4.35 19.43
N ILE A 91 5.56 -4.74 19.00
CA ILE A 91 6.59 -3.82 18.49
C ILE A 91 7.09 -4.26 17.11
N GLY A 92 7.53 -3.29 16.32
CA GLY A 92 8.09 -3.55 14.99
C GLY A 92 9.47 -4.17 15.07
N MET A 93 9.75 -5.08 14.14
CA MET A 93 11.05 -5.71 13.99
C MET A 93 11.48 -5.80 12.53
N THR A 94 12.77 -5.96 12.28
CA THR A 94 13.32 -6.29 10.97
C THR A 94 14.31 -7.43 11.10
N ILE A 95 14.13 -8.48 10.30
CA ILE A 95 15.07 -9.59 10.16
C ILE A 95 15.87 -9.37 8.87
N THR A 96 17.20 -9.41 8.96
CA THR A 96 18.09 -9.18 7.82
C THR A 96 19.13 -10.29 7.73
N LYS A 97 19.26 -10.91 6.56
CA LYS A 97 20.30 -11.91 6.30
C LYS A 97 21.69 -11.28 6.31
N VAL A 98 22.59 -11.87 7.08
CA VAL A 98 24.00 -11.48 7.11
C VAL A 98 24.80 -12.37 6.16
N SER A 99 24.77 -13.68 6.38
CA SER A 99 25.48 -14.67 5.57
C SER A 99 25.03 -16.08 5.92
N GLY A 100 24.85 -16.95 4.93
CA GLY A 100 24.44 -18.34 5.17
C GLY A 100 23.14 -18.41 5.98
N ASN A 101 23.20 -19.07 7.14
CA ASN A 101 22.08 -19.24 8.07
C ASN A 101 22.01 -18.14 9.15
N ASN A 102 22.90 -17.15 9.10
CA ASN A 102 22.99 -16.09 10.11
C ASN A 102 22.19 -14.85 9.69
N TYR A 103 21.40 -14.33 10.63
CA TYR A 103 20.54 -13.17 10.48
C TYR A 103 20.75 -12.21 11.65
N THR A 104 20.41 -10.95 11.46
CA THR A 104 20.24 -9.97 12.53
C THR A 104 18.76 -9.63 12.68
N ILE A 105 18.32 -9.47 13.93
CA ILE A 105 16.99 -9.00 14.30
C ILE A 105 17.15 -7.62 14.95
N SER A 106 16.44 -6.62 14.43
CA SER A 106 16.46 -5.24 14.94
C SER A 106 15.10 -4.82 15.47
N THR A 107 15.02 -4.24 16.66
CA THR A 107 13.78 -3.78 17.30
C THR A 107 14.05 -2.74 18.40
N ASP A 108 13.21 -1.70 18.52
CA ASP A 108 13.30 -0.64 19.55
C ASP A 108 14.71 -0.08 19.80
N GLY A 109 15.49 0.12 18.72
CA GLY A 109 16.85 0.66 18.78
C GLY A 109 17.95 -0.36 19.08
N TRP A 110 17.60 -1.63 19.30
CA TRP A 110 18.53 -2.73 19.56
C TRP A 110 18.68 -3.64 18.34
N THR A 111 19.85 -4.28 18.21
CA THR A 111 20.13 -5.26 17.15
C THR A 111 20.88 -6.45 17.71
N PHE A 112 20.40 -7.65 17.43
CA PHE A 112 21.02 -8.90 17.90
C PHE A 112 21.02 -9.98 16.82
N GLY A 113 21.90 -10.96 16.97
CA GLY A 113 22.06 -12.08 16.04
C GLY A 113 21.06 -13.21 16.29
N ALA A 114 20.68 -13.88 15.20
CA ALA A 114 19.90 -15.10 15.20
C ALA A 114 20.37 -16.03 14.08
N THR A 115 20.03 -17.31 14.18
CA THR A 115 20.28 -18.28 13.11
C THR A 115 19.01 -19.00 12.71
N PHE A 116 18.80 -19.21 11.41
CA PHE A 116 17.65 -19.96 10.92
C PHE A 116 18.09 -21.27 10.24
N SER A 117 17.41 -22.36 10.56
CA SER A 117 17.64 -23.67 9.98
C SER A 117 16.48 -24.07 9.09
N LEU A 118 16.72 -24.20 7.79
CA LEU A 118 15.73 -24.67 6.83
C LEU A 118 15.30 -26.12 7.10
N LEU A 119 16.21 -26.97 7.59
CA LEU A 119 15.94 -28.39 7.83
C LEU A 119 14.98 -28.60 9.01
N SER A 120 15.17 -27.84 10.10
CA SER A 120 14.34 -27.94 11.29
C SER A 120 13.24 -26.88 11.35
N GLN A 121 13.22 -25.94 10.40
CA GLN A 121 12.30 -24.79 10.36
C GLN A 121 12.27 -24.01 11.67
N THR A 122 13.45 -23.80 12.25
CA THR A 122 13.61 -23.17 13.56
C THR A 122 14.46 -21.92 13.50
N LEU A 123 13.94 -20.83 14.07
CA LEU A 123 14.70 -19.61 14.37
C LEU A 123 15.35 -19.77 15.74
N THR A 124 16.65 -19.53 15.86
CA THR A 124 17.42 -19.70 17.09
C THR A 124 18.09 -18.39 17.49
N ILE A 125 17.88 -17.99 18.74
CA ILE A 125 18.49 -16.80 19.35
C ILE A 125 19.48 -17.26 20.42
N GLN A 126 20.75 -16.88 20.26
CA GLN A 126 21.78 -17.18 21.25
C GLN A 126 21.60 -16.28 22.48
N PRO A 127 21.84 -16.81 23.70
CA PRO A 127 21.76 -16.02 24.92
C PRO A 127 22.96 -15.08 25.05
N ASN A 128 22.85 -14.11 25.97
CA ASN A 128 23.93 -13.26 26.46
C ASN A 128 24.65 -12.48 25.35
N GLN A 129 23.90 -11.98 24.37
CA GLN A 129 24.47 -11.15 23.31
C GLN A 129 24.66 -9.72 23.82
N ASP A 130 25.85 -9.16 23.63
CA ASP A 130 26.14 -7.77 23.95
C ASP A 130 25.51 -6.84 22.90
N LEU A 131 24.66 -5.92 23.33
CA LEU A 131 23.93 -4.97 22.48
C LEU A 131 24.50 -3.54 22.56
N GLY A 132 25.55 -3.34 23.36
CA GLY A 132 26.21 -2.05 23.53
C GLY A 132 25.88 -1.34 24.84
N TYR A 133 26.46 -0.15 25.00
CA TYR A 133 26.33 0.66 26.21
C TYR A 133 25.28 1.75 26.03
N ASP A 134 24.32 1.83 26.96
CA ASP A 134 23.35 2.92 27.04
C ASP A 134 23.91 4.07 27.89
N GLU A 135 24.12 5.23 27.27
CA GLU A 135 24.71 6.40 27.94
C GLU A 135 23.76 7.06 28.95
N TYR A 136 22.44 7.03 28.70
CA TYR A 136 21.46 7.72 29.54
C TYR A 136 21.29 7.01 30.88
N TYR A 137 21.17 5.68 30.86
CA TYR A 137 21.04 4.85 32.04
C TYR A 137 22.38 4.30 32.56
N GLN A 138 23.49 4.64 31.88
CA GLN A 138 24.85 4.27 32.25
C GLN A 138 25.01 2.76 32.46
N MET A 139 24.50 1.94 31.53
CA MET A 139 24.52 0.49 31.66
C MET A 139 24.92 -0.22 30.37
N GLN A 140 25.65 -1.33 30.51
CA GLN A 140 25.85 -2.27 29.40
C GLN A 140 24.55 -3.06 29.19
N VAL A 141 24.07 -3.12 27.96
CA VAL A 141 22.82 -3.77 27.58
C VAL A 141 23.11 -5.08 26.89
N TYR A 142 22.39 -6.12 27.29
CA TYR A 142 22.49 -7.45 26.71
C TYR A 142 21.11 -7.97 26.34
N LEU A 143 21.10 -8.90 25.37
CA LEU A 143 19.98 -9.80 25.14
C LEU A 143 20.17 -11.06 26.00
N TYR A 144 19.20 -11.33 26.85
CA TYR A 144 19.16 -12.52 27.69
C TYR A 144 18.04 -13.46 27.27
N ASN A 145 18.34 -14.75 27.32
CA ASN A 145 17.34 -15.79 27.49
C ASN A 145 17.22 -16.03 28.99
N LEU A 146 16.02 -15.93 29.55
CA LEU A 146 15.79 -15.98 30.99
C LEU A 146 14.86 -17.13 31.35
N ASN A 147 15.08 -17.68 32.54
CA ASN A 147 14.10 -18.52 33.23
C ASN A 147 13.41 -17.69 34.32
N TYR A 148 12.09 -17.81 34.42
CA TYR A 148 11.28 -17.19 35.45
C TYR A 148 10.80 -18.24 36.45
N ASN A 149 11.29 -18.14 37.69
CA ASN A 149 10.84 -18.97 38.80
C ASN A 149 9.69 -18.28 39.55
N SER A 150 8.46 -18.67 39.24
CA SER A 150 7.25 -18.16 39.91
C SER A 150 7.16 -18.52 41.41
N SER A 151 8.03 -19.41 41.89
CA SER A 151 8.10 -19.85 43.29
C SER A 151 9.31 -19.28 44.04
N ALA A 152 10.02 -18.30 43.46
CA ALA A 152 11.13 -17.64 44.14
C ALA A 152 10.64 -16.94 45.43
N ALA A 153 11.45 -17.00 46.48
CA ALA A 153 11.14 -16.30 47.73
C ALA A 153 11.14 -14.77 47.52
N GLU A 154 10.43 -14.02 48.37
CA GLU A 154 10.30 -12.55 48.23
C GLU A 154 11.64 -11.79 48.19
N ASN A 155 12.73 -12.41 48.68
CA ASN A 155 14.08 -11.86 48.72
C ASN A 155 15.02 -12.41 47.65
N GLU A 156 14.54 -13.26 46.74
CA GLU A 156 15.31 -13.83 45.64
C GLU A 156 14.89 -13.21 44.32
N ASN A 157 15.85 -13.02 43.40
CA ASN A 157 15.52 -12.59 42.04
C ASN A 157 14.82 -13.77 41.33
N PRO A 158 13.55 -13.62 40.89
CA PRO A 158 12.84 -14.69 40.21
C PRO A 158 13.39 -14.96 38.80
N LEU A 159 14.28 -14.11 38.29
CA LEU A 159 14.88 -14.24 36.97
C LEU A 159 16.30 -14.77 37.05
N SER A 160 16.63 -15.73 36.18
CA SER A 160 17.98 -16.26 36.02
C SER A 160 18.35 -16.36 34.54
N ALA A 161 19.57 -15.94 34.20
CA ALA A 161 20.08 -16.03 32.84
C ALA A 161 20.37 -17.47 32.45
N LEU A 162 19.87 -17.85 31.27
CA LEU A 162 20.12 -19.14 30.64
C LEU A 162 21.33 -19.03 29.72
N ASN A 163 22.13 -20.10 29.68
CA ASN A 163 23.24 -20.25 28.72
C ASN A 163 22.84 -21.10 27.50
N THR A 164 21.55 -21.41 27.36
CA THR A 164 21.01 -22.19 26.25
C THR A 164 20.33 -21.27 25.23
N PRO A 165 20.39 -21.59 23.93
CA PRO A 165 19.65 -20.88 22.90
C PRO A 165 18.14 -20.98 23.12
N LEU A 166 17.41 -19.95 22.72
CA LEU A 166 15.96 -19.99 22.55
C LEU A 166 15.67 -20.35 21.11
N THR A 167 14.74 -21.28 20.90
CA THR A 167 14.31 -21.70 19.58
C THR A 167 12.82 -21.43 19.43
N ALA A 168 12.44 -20.85 18.29
CA ALA A 168 11.07 -20.74 17.85
C ALA A 168 10.80 -21.67 16.67
N THR A 169 9.59 -22.22 16.62
CA THR A 169 9.10 -23.03 15.51
C THR A 169 8.22 -22.18 14.58
N ILE A 170 8.27 -22.49 13.28
CA ILE A 170 7.37 -21.86 12.31
C ILE A 170 5.95 -22.40 12.49
N ASN A 171 4.97 -21.49 12.53
CA ASN A 171 3.55 -21.77 12.40
C ASN A 171 2.94 -20.79 11.39
N GLY A 172 2.88 -21.20 10.12
CA GLY A 172 2.40 -20.38 9.01
C GLY A 172 3.24 -19.12 8.80
N ASP A 173 2.75 -18.00 9.30
CA ASP A 173 3.33 -16.67 9.17
C ASP A 173 4.13 -16.22 10.40
N SER A 174 4.33 -17.09 11.39
CA SER A 174 4.95 -16.72 12.66
C SER A 174 6.03 -17.67 13.13
N PHE A 175 6.98 -17.11 13.88
CA PHE A 175 7.89 -17.83 14.75
C PHE A 175 7.33 -17.80 16.17
N GLU A 176 6.94 -18.95 16.69
CA GLU A 176 6.39 -19.11 18.03
C GLU A 176 7.44 -19.70 18.97
N PHE A 177 7.70 -19.02 20.08
CA PHE A 177 8.55 -19.52 21.16
C PHE A 177 7.71 -20.28 22.19
N ASP A 178 8.38 -21.09 23.02
CA ASP A 178 7.74 -21.67 24.21
C ASP A 178 7.09 -20.55 25.04
N SER A 179 5.87 -20.79 25.54
CA SER A 179 5.11 -19.77 26.26
C SER A 179 5.80 -19.30 27.55
N ASN A 180 6.71 -20.12 28.11
CA ASN A 180 7.53 -19.79 29.28
C ASN A 180 8.90 -19.20 28.91
N ALA A 181 9.27 -19.15 27.62
CA ALA A 181 10.51 -18.53 27.20
C ALA A 181 10.47 -17.03 27.51
N VAL A 182 11.42 -16.56 28.32
CA VAL A 182 11.55 -15.15 28.65
C VAL A 182 12.72 -14.54 27.89
N ILE A 183 12.45 -13.46 27.15
CA ILE A 183 13.46 -12.65 26.46
C ILE A 183 13.61 -11.34 27.23
N GLY A 184 14.83 -11.03 27.65
CA GLY A 184 15.18 -9.79 28.34
C GLY A 184 16.14 -8.95 27.54
N ILE A 185 15.81 -7.67 27.30
CA ILE A 185 16.74 -6.66 26.79
C ILE A 185 17.02 -5.68 27.93
N GLY A 186 18.26 -5.64 28.39
CA GLY A 186 18.63 -4.83 29.54
C GLY A 186 19.87 -5.36 30.24
N ASN A 187 19.89 -5.22 31.55
CA ASN A 187 20.99 -5.66 32.40
C ASN A 187 20.41 -6.26 33.68
N ILE A 188 20.75 -7.52 33.97
CA ILE A 188 20.14 -8.27 35.09
C ILE A 188 20.34 -7.58 36.46
N ASP A 189 21.41 -6.79 36.62
CA ASP A 189 21.73 -6.09 37.86
C ASP A 189 21.17 -4.67 37.92
N LYS A 190 20.79 -4.08 36.78
CA LYS A 190 20.38 -2.66 36.69
C LYS A 190 18.95 -2.42 36.23
N GLY A 191 18.34 -3.36 35.51
CA GLY A 191 16.97 -3.27 35.03
C GLY A 191 16.79 -3.60 33.56
N TRP A 192 15.55 -3.51 33.11
CA TRP A 192 15.11 -4.01 31.80
C TRP A 192 14.47 -2.90 30.98
N PHE A 193 14.83 -2.82 29.70
CA PHE A 193 14.08 -2.06 28.69
C PHE A 193 12.90 -2.88 28.19
N THR A 194 13.12 -4.18 28.00
CA THR A 194 12.10 -5.16 27.59
C THR A 194 12.26 -6.41 28.43
N LEU A 195 11.15 -6.90 28.97
CA LEU A 195 11.09 -8.21 29.62
C LEU A 195 9.81 -8.91 29.16
N ALA A 196 9.96 -9.92 28.32
CA ALA A 196 8.92 -10.41 27.44
C ALA A 196 8.72 -11.93 27.57
N THR A 197 7.48 -12.36 27.75
CA THR A 197 7.06 -13.77 27.76
C THR A 197 5.96 -13.99 26.72
N GLN A 198 5.62 -15.25 26.41
CA GLN A 198 4.65 -15.59 25.34
C GLN A 198 5.01 -14.90 24.00
N ASN A 199 6.25 -15.10 23.58
CA ASN A 199 6.84 -14.40 22.44
C ASN A 199 6.37 -15.00 21.11
N VAL A 200 5.83 -14.15 20.25
CA VAL A 200 5.45 -14.50 18.86
C VAL A 200 6.03 -13.44 17.93
N ILE A 201 6.85 -13.86 16.96
CA ILE A 201 7.35 -13.00 15.89
C ILE A 201 6.58 -13.35 14.63
N ALA A 202 5.56 -12.58 14.30
CA ALA A 202 4.80 -12.76 13.06
C ALA A 202 5.41 -11.91 11.94
N VAL A 203 5.34 -12.38 10.69
CA VAL A 203 5.60 -11.52 9.52
C VAL A 203 4.80 -10.25 9.75
N ALA A 204 5.48 -9.10 9.67
CA ALA A 204 4.82 -7.84 9.89
C ALA A 204 3.70 -7.86 8.88
N GLN A 205 2.50 -7.56 9.37
CA GLN A 205 1.47 -7.01 8.52
C GLN A 205 2.05 -5.66 8.06
N GLY A 206 3.02 -5.67 7.14
CA GLY A 206 3.25 -4.58 6.24
C GLY A 206 1.93 -4.56 5.51
N VAL A 207 1.06 -3.65 5.90
CA VAL A 207 -0.31 -3.80 5.52
C VAL A 207 -0.44 -3.36 4.08
N VAL A 208 -0.14 -4.30 3.19
CA VAL A 208 -0.58 -4.26 1.82
C VAL A 208 -2.06 -4.59 1.91
N TRP A 209 -2.87 -3.56 2.17
CA TRP A 209 -4.32 -3.69 2.12
C TRP A 209 -4.75 -3.72 0.65
N ASP A 210 -4.43 -4.82 -0.02
CA ASP A 210 -4.91 -5.09 -1.37
C ASP A 210 -6.27 -5.77 -1.27
N ASN A 211 -7.30 -5.03 -1.68
CA ASN A 211 -8.62 -5.60 -1.79
C ASN A 211 -8.80 -6.31 -3.14
N TYR A 212 -8.39 -7.58 -3.21
CA TYR A 212 -8.60 -8.44 -4.38
C TYR A 212 -10.07 -8.58 -4.83
N GLN A 213 -11.05 -8.16 -4.01
CA GLN A 213 -12.46 -8.17 -4.44
C GLN A 213 -12.80 -7.02 -5.40
N ILE A 214 -12.00 -5.93 -5.40
CA ILE A 214 -12.31 -4.70 -6.17
C ILE A 214 -11.11 -4.23 -6.97
N LEU A 215 -9.91 -4.18 -6.35
CA LEU A 215 -8.68 -3.82 -7.03
C LEU A 215 -8.08 -5.07 -7.73
N PRO A 216 -7.70 -4.98 -9.01
CA PRO A 216 -7.03 -6.09 -9.71
C PRO A 216 -5.71 -6.48 -9.06
N GLU A 217 -5.45 -7.78 -8.97
CA GLU A 217 -4.18 -8.34 -8.45
C GLU A 217 -3.02 -8.12 -9.44
N ASP A 218 -3.29 -8.26 -10.74
CA ASP A 218 -2.28 -8.26 -11.78
C ASP A 218 -2.56 -7.23 -12.89
N GLY A 219 -1.66 -7.17 -13.86
CA GLY A 219 -1.77 -6.28 -15.03
C GLY A 219 -1.24 -4.86 -14.80
N TRP A 220 -0.74 -4.54 -13.60
CA TRP A 220 -0.13 -3.24 -13.31
C TRP A 220 1.25 -3.11 -13.96
N VAL A 221 1.42 -2.05 -14.74
CA VAL A 221 2.69 -1.69 -15.37
C VAL A 221 2.97 -0.20 -15.18
N GLU A 222 4.25 0.15 -15.16
CA GLU A 222 4.71 1.53 -15.03
C GLU A 222 4.11 2.43 -16.12
N ALA A 223 3.54 3.57 -15.70
CA ALA A 223 2.92 4.56 -16.57
C ALA A 223 3.51 5.97 -16.38
N GLY A 224 4.68 6.07 -15.74
CA GLY A 224 5.39 7.32 -15.50
C GLY A 224 5.01 7.99 -14.18
N THR A 225 4.94 9.32 -14.19
CA THR A 225 4.65 10.15 -13.01
C THR A 225 3.48 11.11 -13.28
N ALA A 226 2.89 11.61 -12.19
CA ALA A 226 1.90 12.66 -12.23
C ALA A 226 2.16 13.68 -11.12
N GLN A 227 1.77 14.92 -11.37
CA GLN A 227 1.57 15.91 -10.32
C GLN A 227 0.23 15.64 -9.62
N PHE A 228 0.25 15.54 -8.30
CA PHE A 228 -0.91 15.22 -7.48
C PHE A 228 -1.22 16.36 -6.51
N ALA A 229 -2.38 17.01 -6.70
CA ALA A 229 -3.00 17.89 -5.74
C ALA A 229 -4.01 17.11 -4.91
N ASP A 230 -3.64 16.83 -3.66
CA ASP A 230 -4.35 15.90 -2.78
C ASP A 230 -5.67 16.46 -2.23
N ALA A 231 -6.79 15.88 -2.67
CA ALA A 231 -8.14 16.22 -2.25
C ALA A 231 -8.58 15.57 -0.92
N TRP A 232 -7.73 14.77 -0.30
CA TRP A 232 -8.05 14.03 0.93
C TRP A 232 -7.30 14.58 2.14
N MET A 233 -5.96 14.65 2.15
CA MET A 233 -5.22 15.01 3.37
C MET A 233 -4.95 16.51 3.50
N LEU A 234 -4.67 17.20 2.40
CA LEU A 234 -4.47 18.66 2.44
C LEU A 234 -5.68 19.46 2.93
N PRO A 235 -6.95 19.05 2.67
CA PRO A 235 -8.10 19.65 3.32
C PRO A 235 -8.07 19.54 4.85
N ALA A 236 -7.50 18.46 5.39
CA ALA A 236 -7.26 18.32 6.84
C ALA A 236 -6.18 19.28 7.37
N ALA A 237 -5.42 19.93 6.50
CA ALA A 237 -4.52 21.02 6.88
C ALA A 237 -5.11 22.41 6.60
N ASN A 238 -6.35 22.49 6.09
CA ASN A 238 -7.01 23.72 5.67
C ASN A 238 -6.14 24.56 4.73
N VAL A 239 -5.43 23.87 3.82
CA VAL A 239 -4.63 24.49 2.75
C VAL A 239 -5.23 24.10 1.40
N ASP A 240 -5.01 24.94 0.41
CA ASP A 240 -5.42 24.71 -0.98
C ASP A 240 -4.56 23.60 -1.61
N PRO A 241 -5.14 22.45 -2.01
CA PRO A 241 -4.41 21.37 -2.65
C PRO A 241 -3.57 21.80 -3.86
N ALA A 242 -4.04 22.78 -4.64
CA ALA A 242 -3.36 23.21 -5.86
C ALA A 242 -2.00 23.87 -5.59
N GLN A 243 -1.80 24.45 -4.40
CA GLN A 243 -0.54 25.12 -4.02
C GLN A 243 0.53 24.15 -3.50
N TYR A 244 0.13 22.91 -3.23
CA TYR A 244 0.96 21.89 -2.61
C TYR A 244 0.99 20.62 -3.45
N ALA A 245 0.81 20.73 -4.78
CA ALA A 245 0.92 19.60 -5.67
C ALA A 245 2.35 19.04 -5.67
N TYR A 246 2.48 17.72 -5.75
CA TYR A 246 3.77 17.03 -5.70
C TYR A 246 3.77 15.82 -6.63
N GLU A 247 4.97 15.38 -7.01
CA GLU A 247 5.16 14.27 -7.94
C GLU A 247 4.88 12.91 -7.26
N VAL A 248 4.14 12.06 -7.96
CA VAL A 248 3.78 10.70 -7.54
C VAL A 248 3.95 9.75 -8.71
N ALA A 249 4.44 8.54 -8.44
CA ALA A 249 4.56 7.48 -9.45
C ALA A 249 3.17 6.94 -9.83
N VAL A 250 3.01 6.57 -11.10
CA VAL A 250 1.76 6.09 -11.67
C VAL A 250 1.98 4.74 -12.33
N GLU A 251 1.03 3.84 -12.11
CA GLU A 251 0.88 2.61 -12.89
C GLU A 251 -0.47 2.59 -13.60
N LYS A 252 -0.51 1.92 -14.75
CA LYS A 252 -1.75 1.61 -15.48
C LYS A 252 -2.00 0.12 -15.43
N ASN A 253 -3.26 -0.29 -15.47
CA ASN A 253 -3.61 -1.69 -15.62
C ASN A 253 -3.77 -2.03 -17.12
N GLU A 254 -3.07 -3.05 -17.60
CA GLU A 254 -3.19 -3.51 -19.00
C GLU A 254 -4.37 -4.45 -19.24
N ASN A 255 -4.91 -5.04 -18.17
CA ASN A 255 -6.06 -5.96 -18.24
C ASN A 255 -7.40 -5.22 -18.12
N ILE A 256 -7.41 -3.99 -17.60
CA ILE A 256 -8.61 -3.17 -17.41
C ILE A 256 -8.41 -1.80 -18.05
N GLU A 257 -9.16 -1.54 -19.11
CA GLU A 257 -9.12 -0.28 -19.85
C GLU A 257 -9.42 0.92 -18.93
N GLY A 258 -8.60 1.97 -19.06
CA GLY A 258 -8.76 3.21 -18.31
C GLY A 258 -8.43 3.12 -16.83
N MET A 259 -7.96 1.98 -16.29
CA MET A 259 -7.63 1.84 -14.88
C MET A 259 -6.18 2.28 -14.59
N TYR A 260 -6.02 3.18 -13.62
CA TYR A 260 -4.74 3.71 -13.17
C TYR A 260 -4.64 3.67 -11.65
N ARG A 261 -3.41 3.70 -11.12
CA ARG A 261 -3.16 3.92 -9.69
C ARG A 261 -1.97 4.82 -9.43
N LEU A 262 -2.09 5.66 -8.42
CA LEU A 262 -0.96 6.32 -7.79
C LEU A 262 -0.24 5.31 -6.88
N VAL A 263 1.08 5.22 -6.99
CA VAL A 263 1.92 4.31 -6.20
C VAL A 263 2.59 5.08 -5.06
N ASN A 264 2.37 4.61 -3.84
CA ASN A 264 2.86 5.21 -2.60
C ASN A 264 2.63 6.73 -2.55
N PRO A 265 1.37 7.18 -2.74
CA PRO A 265 1.07 8.59 -2.95
C PRO A 265 1.46 9.48 -1.79
N TYR A 266 1.73 8.95 -0.59
CA TYR A 266 2.13 9.78 0.54
C TYR A 266 3.62 9.69 0.91
N LEU A 267 4.44 9.05 0.09
CA LEU A 267 5.89 8.93 0.33
C LEU A 267 6.60 10.30 0.32
N ASN A 268 6.26 11.15 -0.65
CA ASN A 268 6.82 12.50 -0.81
C ASN A 268 5.82 13.61 -0.47
N SER A 269 4.73 13.26 0.24
CA SER A 269 3.67 14.21 0.54
C SER A 269 4.17 15.34 1.44
N PRO A 270 3.67 16.58 1.25
CA PRO A 270 3.87 17.66 2.21
C PRO A 270 3.23 17.38 3.58
N MET A 271 2.38 16.36 3.71
CA MET A 271 1.77 15.94 4.98
C MET A 271 2.69 15.00 5.77
N SER A 272 2.74 15.20 7.09
CA SER A 272 3.37 14.28 8.03
C SER A 272 2.55 13.00 8.15
N ASN A 273 3.16 11.88 7.82
CA ASN A 273 2.60 10.55 7.93
C ASN A 273 3.23 9.81 9.12
N ASN A 274 2.42 9.19 9.97
CA ASN A 274 2.94 8.42 11.10
C ASN A 274 3.63 7.12 10.66
N ASP A 275 3.37 6.68 9.42
CA ASP A 275 4.02 5.54 8.79
C ASP A 275 4.70 5.98 7.48
N ALA A 276 5.85 6.65 7.62
CA ALA A 276 6.59 7.23 6.50
C ALA A 276 7.13 6.21 5.48
N LYS A 277 7.00 4.91 5.74
CA LYS A 277 7.43 3.83 4.85
C LYS A 277 6.27 2.95 4.39
N ALA A 278 5.03 3.29 4.75
CA ALA A 278 3.87 2.55 4.32
C ALA A 278 3.74 2.55 2.80
N GLU A 279 3.54 1.36 2.26
CA GLU A 279 3.16 1.19 0.86
C GLU A 279 1.64 1.30 0.72
N GLY A 280 1.17 1.81 -0.41
CA GLY A 280 -0.26 1.89 -0.68
C GLY A 280 -0.57 2.56 -2.00
N PHE A 281 -1.85 2.54 -2.36
CA PHE A 281 -2.33 2.95 -3.67
C PHE A 281 -3.56 3.85 -3.59
N ILE A 282 -3.71 4.72 -4.58
CA ILE A 282 -5.00 5.36 -4.90
C ILE A 282 -5.33 4.96 -6.33
N ALA A 283 -6.29 4.06 -6.50
CA ALA A 283 -6.70 3.58 -7.82
C ALA A 283 -7.98 4.27 -8.30
N PHE A 284 -8.06 4.52 -9.60
CA PHE A 284 -9.18 5.22 -10.22
C PHE A 284 -9.32 4.80 -11.69
N SER A 285 -10.53 4.98 -12.24
CA SER A 285 -10.81 4.67 -13.64
C SER A 285 -11.15 5.92 -14.44
N ILE A 286 -10.41 6.15 -15.54
CA ILE A 286 -10.68 7.18 -16.54
C ILE A 286 -11.40 6.62 -17.79
N ALA A 287 -11.93 5.38 -17.71
CA ALA A 287 -12.64 4.75 -18.82
C ALA A 287 -13.87 5.55 -19.27
N ASP A 288 -14.52 6.25 -18.35
CA ASP A 288 -15.54 7.25 -18.63
C ASP A 288 -15.01 8.64 -18.22
N PRO A 289 -14.63 9.49 -19.18
CA PRO A 289 -14.06 10.81 -18.88
C PRO A 289 -14.99 11.76 -18.12
N GLU A 290 -16.31 11.52 -18.11
CA GLU A 290 -17.27 12.34 -17.39
C GLU A 290 -17.65 11.74 -16.02
N PHE A 291 -17.11 10.57 -15.67
CA PHE A 291 -17.37 9.88 -14.42
C PHE A 291 -16.15 9.07 -14.01
N VAL A 292 -15.29 9.67 -13.19
CA VAL A 292 -14.04 9.05 -12.72
C VAL A 292 -14.23 8.52 -11.29
N PRO A 293 -14.53 7.23 -11.10
CA PRO A 293 -14.62 6.65 -9.77
C PRO A 293 -13.22 6.37 -9.19
N VAL A 294 -13.06 6.65 -7.89
CA VAL A 294 -11.88 6.27 -7.10
C VAL A 294 -12.22 5.01 -6.30
N VAL A 295 -11.45 3.95 -6.52
CA VAL A 295 -11.68 2.63 -5.96
C VAL A 295 -11.62 2.68 -4.42
N PRO A 296 -12.71 2.35 -3.70
CA PRO A 296 -12.70 2.32 -2.24
C PRO A 296 -11.97 1.07 -1.72
N LEU A 297 -11.82 0.98 -0.39
CA LEU A 297 -11.20 -0.17 0.27
C LEU A 297 -9.75 -0.44 -0.17
N SER A 298 -9.03 0.60 -0.59
CA SER A 298 -7.60 0.53 -0.89
C SER A 298 -6.84 1.42 0.08
N TYR A 299 -5.86 0.87 0.78
CA TYR A 299 -4.99 1.68 1.63
C TYR A 299 -4.03 2.48 0.79
N CYS A 300 -3.94 3.76 1.10
CA CYS A 300 -3.15 4.69 0.33
C CYS A 300 -1.72 4.90 0.85
N GLY A 301 -1.34 4.22 1.93
CA GLY A 301 -0.04 4.45 2.56
C GLY A 301 -0.05 5.57 3.60
N PHE A 302 -1.20 6.13 3.97
CA PHE A 302 -1.30 7.21 4.97
C PHE A 302 -1.94 6.74 6.28
N THR A 303 -1.19 6.87 7.37
CA THR A 303 -1.67 6.60 8.73
C THR A 303 -1.68 7.88 9.56
N ALA A 304 -2.86 8.21 10.09
CA ALA A 304 -3.08 9.43 10.88
C ALA A 304 -3.45 9.11 12.32
N ALA A 305 -2.99 9.96 13.25
CA ALA A 305 -3.57 10.02 14.60
C ALA A 305 -4.85 10.85 14.55
N LEU A 306 -5.99 10.22 14.83
CA LEU A 306 -7.30 10.86 14.86
C LEU A 306 -7.63 11.40 16.26
N SER A 307 -8.62 12.30 16.31
CA SER A 307 -9.19 12.80 17.57
C SER A 307 -9.62 11.63 18.47
N GLY A 308 -9.19 11.63 19.73
CA GLY A 308 -9.45 10.54 20.68
C GLY A 308 -8.27 9.58 20.89
N GLY A 309 -7.12 9.82 20.23
CA GLY A 309 -5.90 9.04 20.42
C GLY A 309 -5.83 7.77 19.58
N THR A 310 -6.82 7.53 18.73
CA THR A 310 -6.86 6.38 17.83
C THR A 310 -6.01 6.67 16.60
N THR A 311 -5.08 5.76 16.28
CA THR A 311 -4.35 5.79 15.00
C THR A 311 -5.14 5.00 13.97
N ALA A 312 -5.30 5.54 12.76
CA ALA A 312 -6.06 4.90 11.69
C ALA A 312 -5.37 5.04 10.34
N SER A 313 -5.33 3.91 9.62
CA SER A 313 -4.90 3.83 8.23
C SER A 313 -6.07 4.21 7.33
N LEU A 314 -5.83 5.10 6.37
CA LEU A 314 -6.88 5.74 5.58
C LEU A 314 -7.12 5.04 4.25
N LEU A 315 -8.40 4.99 3.87
CA LEU A 315 -8.90 4.38 2.65
C LEU A 315 -9.63 5.45 1.82
N PRO A 316 -8.92 6.22 0.98
CA PRO A 316 -9.53 7.29 0.18
C PRO A 316 -10.46 6.73 -0.90
N THR A 317 -11.51 7.48 -1.22
CA THR A 317 -12.44 7.23 -2.32
C THR A 317 -13.13 8.54 -2.72
N ASN A 318 -14.08 8.50 -3.65
CA ASN A 318 -15.04 9.56 -3.92
C ASN A 318 -16.45 8.96 -3.91
N LEU A 319 -17.51 9.78 -3.90
CA LEU A 319 -18.88 9.26 -3.84
C LEU A 319 -19.22 8.35 -5.04
N GLU A 320 -18.67 8.67 -6.20
CA GLU A 320 -18.75 7.91 -7.45
C GLU A 320 -18.27 6.48 -7.24
N GLY A 321 -17.03 6.31 -6.77
CA GLY A 321 -16.46 5.01 -6.48
C GLY A 321 -17.10 4.33 -5.28
N TYR A 322 -17.44 5.08 -4.23
CA TYR A 322 -18.11 4.54 -3.05
C TYR A 322 -19.42 3.82 -3.41
N PHE A 323 -20.31 4.48 -4.14
CA PHE A 323 -21.58 3.86 -4.53
C PHE A 323 -21.43 2.84 -5.65
N LEU A 324 -20.59 3.11 -6.66
CA LEU A 324 -20.37 2.18 -7.78
C LEU A 324 -19.79 0.85 -7.31
N TYR A 325 -18.82 0.91 -6.40
CA TYR A 325 -18.11 -0.27 -5.96
C TYR A 325 -18.68 -0.88 -4.68
N LEU A 326 -19.24 -0.14 -3.73
CA LEU A 326 -19.75 -0.75 -2.50
C LEU A 326 -21.25 -0.99 -2.49
N GLY A 327 -22.00 -0.22 -3.28
CA GLY A 327 -23.45 -0.35 -3.31
C GLY A 327 -23.91 -1.54 -4.15
N ASP A 328 -25.19 -1.91 -3.95
CA ASP A 328 -25.80 -3.05 -4.60
C ASP A 328 -26.28 -2.68 -6.02
N ASN A 329 -25.43 -2.90 -7.02
CA ASN A 329 -25.72 -2.69 -8.45
C ASN A 329 -26.09 -1.26 -8.86
N TYR A 330 -25.59 -0.24 -8.15
CA TYR A 330 -25.76 1.14 -8.59
C TYR A 330 -25.06 1.40 -9.92
N THR A 331 -25.80 1.98 -10.87
CA THR A 331 -25.25 2.51 -12.12
C THR A 331 -24.80 3.96 -11.95
N LYS A 332 -24.02 4.48 -12.91
CA LYS A 332 -23.65 5.90 -12.99
C LYS A 332 -24.91 6.79 -12.92
N GLU A 333 -25.95 6.41 -13.65
CA GLU A 333 -27.21 7.13 -13.73
C GLU A 333 -27.94 7.16 -12.38
N ASP A 334 -27.98 6.01 -11.67
CA ASP A 334 -28.60 5.95 -10.33
C ASP A 334 -27.88 6.85 -9.33
N ILE A 335 -26.55 6.87 -9.38
CA ILE A 335 -25.70 7.68 -8.49
C ILE A 335 -25.94 9.17 -8.76
N ILE A 336 -25.86 9.59 -10.03
CA ILE A 336 -26.07 10.99 -10.40
C ILE A 336 -27.48 11.43 -10.01
N ALA A 337 -28.51 10.63 -10.33
CA ALA A 337 -29.89 10.96 -10.00
C ALA A 337 -30.14 11.00 -8.47
N GLY A 338 -29.54 10.07 -7.74
CA GLY A 338 -29.73 9.93 -6.30
C GLY A 338 -29.04 11.00 -5.46
N LEU A 339 -27.90 11.51 -5.93
CA LEU A 339 -27.13 12.55 -5.22
C LEU A 339 -27.50 13.97 -5.66
N SER A 340 -28.03 14.14 -6.87
CA SER A 340 -28.48 15.45 -7.37
C SER A 340 -29.73 15.95 -6.65
N THR A 341 -29.86 17.27 -6.57
CA THR A 341 -31.11 17.97 -6.25
C THR A 341 -31.40 19.03 -7.30
N GLU A 342 -32.65 19.52 -7.35
CA GLU A 342 -33.04 20.57 -8.30
C GLU A 342 -32.15 21.81 -8.19
N ASP A 343 -31.76 22.20 -6.98
CA ASP A 343 -30.92 23.38 -6.71
C ASP A 343 -29.41 23.10 -6.73
N GLU A 344 -29.00 21.82 -6.67
CA GLU A 344 -27.60 21.43 -6.53
C GLU A 344 -27.37 20.11 -7.29
N PRO A 345 -27.03 20.18 -8.60
CA PRO A 345 -26.75 18.99 -9.38
C PRO A 345 -25.45 18.34 -8.91
N PHE A 346 -25.44 17.00 -8.85
CA PHE A 346 -24.22 16.25 -8.57
C PHE A 346 -23.29 16.32 -9.77
N VAL A 347 -22.07 16.83 -9.57
CA VAL A 347 -21.04 16.92 -10.60
C VAL A 347 -19.94 15.90 -10.29
N PRO A 348 -19.80 14.82 -11.09
CA PRO A 348 -18.76 13.83 -10.88
C PRO A 348 -17.34 14.37 -11.13
N SER A 349 -16.37 13.64 -10.59
CA SER A 349 -14.98 13.68 -10.98
C SER A 349 -14.84 13.35 -12.47
N SER A 350 -13.89 13.99 -13.15
CA SER A 350 -13.77 13.93 -14.61
C SER A 350 -12.33 13.79 -15.06
N PHE A 351 -12.13 13.42 -16.32
CA PHE A 351 -10.84 13.33 -16.99
C PHE A 351 -10.85 14.16 -18.28
N ASP A 352 -9.84 15.02 -18.43
CA ASP A 352 -9.59 15.79 -19.64
C ASP A 352 -8.45 15.16 -20.44
N ASP A 353 -8.80 14.47 -21.52
CA ASP A 353 -7.82 13.82 -22.42
C ASP A 353 -6.88 14.80 -23.12
N ALA A 354 -7.30 16.05 -23.32
CA ALA A 354 -6.46 17.05 -23.98
C ALA A 354 -5.27 17.45 -23.11
N THR A 355 -5.45 17.43 -21.78
CA THR A 355 -4.43 17.85 -20.81
C THR A 355 -3.86 16.70 -19.98
N GLY A 356 -4.47 15.51 -20.03
CA GLY A 356 -4.10 14.39 -19.17
C GLY A 356 -4.42 14.66 -17.70
N THR A 357 -5.49 15.41 -17.41
CA THR A 357 -5.82 15.84 -16.05
C THR A 357 -7.10 15.18 -15.56
N VAL A 358 -7.00 14.47 -14.46
CA VAL A 358 -8.15 14.02 -13.66
C VAL A 358 -8.49 15.13 -12.66
N THR A 359 -9.74 15.59 -12.66
CA THR A 359 -10.29 16.45 -11.61
C THR A 359 -11.00 15.58 -10.57
N LEU A 360 -10.56 15.67 -9.32
CA LEU A 360 -11.10 14.92 -8.20
C LEU A 360 -12.13 15.76 -7.45
N LYS A 361 -13.37 15.28 -7.42
CA LYS A 361 -14.50 15.87 -6.70
C LYS A 361 -15.09 14.83 -5.75
N ASN A 362 -15.97 15.30 -4.87
CA ASN A 362 -16.79 14.43 -4.01
C ASN A 362 -15.95 13.47 -3.15
N CYS A 363 -14.71 13.86 -2.82
CA CYS A 363 -13.77 13.01 -2.12
C CYS A 363 -14.28 12.66 -0.72
N ARG A 364 -14.11 11.39 -0.37
CA ARG A 364 -14.46 10.78 0.91
C ARG A 364 -13.32 9.87 1.34
N TRP A 365 -13.33 9.47 2.60
CA TRP A 365 -12.36 8.49 3.08
C TRP A 365 -12.98 7.60 4.14
N ALA A 366 -12.48 6.37 4.22
CA ALA A 366 -12.80 5.42 5.27
C ALA A 366 -11.54 5.12 6.09
N THR A 367 -11.67 4.23 7.07
CA THR A 367 -10.51 3.71 7.81
C THR A 367 -10.51 2.20 7.77
N THR A 368 -9.37 1.58 8.01
CA THR A 368 -9.28 0.11 8.09
C THR A 368 -10.16 -0.49 9.19
N ASN A 369 -10.44 0.26 10.27
CA ASN A 369 -11.35 -0.15 11.34
C ASN A 369 -12.83 0.02 10.95
N GLU A 370 -13.13 0.97 10.06
CA GLU A 370 -14.48 1.31 9.63
C GLU A 370 -14.48 1.48 8.09
N PRO A 371 -14.30 0.38 7.33
CA PRO A 371 -13.89 0.44 5.93
C PRO A 371 -15.02 0.81 4.97
N THR A 372 -16.27 0.67 5.40
CA THR A 372 -17.46 0.99 4.60
C THR A 372 -18.04 2.37 4.94
N LYS A 373 -17.33 3.17 5.73
CA LYS A 373 -17.76 4.52 6.10
C LYS A 373 -17.26 5.57 5.11
N ASN A 374 -17.96 6.69 5.01
CA ASN A 374 -17.66 7.79 4.10
C ASN A 374 -17.43 9.10 4.87
N TYR A 375 -16.28 9.20 5.52
CA TYR A 375 -15.92 10.37 6.29
C TYR A 375 -15.50 11.54 5.42
N VAL A 376 -15.70 12.73 5.99
CA VAL A 376 -15.02 13.98 5.61
C VAL A 376 -14.28 14.52 6.82
N TRP A 377 -13.30 15.39 6.54
CA TRP A 377 -12.72 16.22 7.58
C TRP A 377 -13.68 17.36 7.95
N SER A 378 -13.68 17.78 9.21
CA SER A 378 -14.50 18.89 9.69
C SER A 378 -13.68 19.93 10.43
N VAL A 379 -13.86 21.20 10.08
CA VAL A 379 -13.23 22.36 10.75
C VAL A 379 -13.99 22.69 12.03
N SER A 380 -15.30 22.45 12.02
CA SER A 380 -16.20 22.61 13.16
C SER A 380 -17.32 21.57 13.10
N ALA A 381 -18.19 21.52 14.11
CA ALA A 381 -19.35 20.62 14.12
C ALA A 381 -20.33 20.84 12.95
N THR A 382 -20.24 21.99 12.26
CA THR A 382 -21.17 22.38 11.18
C THR A 382 -20.46 22.68 9.85
N GLU A 383 -19.13 22.58 9.79
CA GLU A 383 -18.35 22.97 8.61
C GLU A 383 -17.38 21.85 8.22
N SER A 384 -17.56 21.32 7.01
CA SER A 384 -16.72 20.27 6.44
C SER A 384 -15.57 20.88 5.62
N ALA A 385 -14.38 20.31 5.75
CA ALA A 385 -13.21 20.64 4.94
C ALA A 385 -13.14 19.69 3.73
N VAL A 386 -13.99 19.93 2.74
CA VAL A 386 -13.93 19.24 1.45
C VAL A 386 -13.37 20.22 0.44
N GLN A 387 -12.33 19.82 -0.28
CA GLN A 387 -11.79 20.59 -1.40
C GLN A 387 -11.62 19.69 -2.61
N GLU A 388 -11.60 20.30 -3.79
CA GLU A 388 -11.27 19.60 -5.02
C GLU A 388 -9.75 19.43 -5.13
N GLY A 389 -9.34 18.35 -5.77
CA GLY A 389 -7.94 18.12 -6.12
C GLY A 389 -7.83 17.65 -7.55
N TRP A 390 -6.63 17.27 -7.96
CA TRP A 390 -6.40 16.81 -9.32
C TRP A 390 -5.16 15.93 -9.42
N ILE A 391 -5.14 15.09 -10.45
CA ILE A 391 -3.99 14.28 -10.85
C ILE A 391 -3.68 14.67 -12.29
N LYS A 392 -2.46 15.14 -12.56
CA LYS A 392 -2.04 15.53 -13.90
C LYS A 392 -0.84 14.69 -14.32
N PHE A 393 -1.02 13.84 -15.32
CA PHE A 393 0.06 13.00 -15.85
C PHE A 393 1.12 13.87 -16.54
N ASP A 394 2.40 13.65 -16.21
CA ASP A 394 3.49 14.51 -16.71
C ASP A 394 3.74 14.30 -18.22
N ASN A 395 3.55 13.08 -18.70
CA ASN A 395 3.80 12.68 -20.08
C ASN A 395 2.55 12.12 -20.75
N TRP A 396 1.40 12.78 -20.57
CA TRP A 396 0.18 12.39 -21.27
C TRP A 396 0.30 12.65 -22.77
N ALA A 397 0.55 11.58 -23.53
CA ALA A 397 0.31 11.59 -24.96
C ALA A 397 -1.18 11.30 -25.16
N GLY A 398 -2.01 12.33 -25.16
CA GLY A 398 -3.45 12.17 -25.47
C GLY A 398 -3.68 11.48 -26.80
N ILE A 399 -4.94 11.13 -27.11
CA ILE A 399 -5.31 10.39 -28.33
C ILE A 399 -4.98 11.17 -29.63
N ASN A 400 -4.44 12.38 -29.55
CA ASN A 400 -3.81 13.09 -30.68
C ASN A 400 -2.46 12.49 -31.16
N GLY A 401 -2.00 11.38 -30.55
CA GLY A 401 -0.76 10.69 -30.90
C GLY A 401 -0.87 9.58 -31.95
N VAL A 402 -2.06 9.22 -32.45
CA VAL A 402 -2.13 8.42 -33.70
C VAL A 402 -2.03 9.40 -34.86
N THR A 403 -0.82 9.90 -35.13
CA THR A 403 -0.52 10.25 -36.52
C THR A 403 -0.80 8.97 -37.29
N ALA A 404 -1.84 8.99 -38.13
CA ALA A 404 -2.06 7.97 -39.12
C ALA A 404 -0.68 7.67 -39.71
N VAL A 405 -0.17 6.44 -39.53
CA VAL A 405 0.95 5.98 -40.34
C VAL A 405 0.50 6.31 -41.75
N ASP A 406 1.30 7.11 -42.44
CA ASP A 406 0.95 7.63 -43.76
C ASP A 406 0.75 6.43 -44.69
N ASN A 407 -0.47 5.89 -44.69
CA ASN A 407 -0.80 4.59 -45.25
C ASN A 407 -0.62 4.62 -46.78
N GLU A 408 -0.57 5.83 -47.35
CA GLU A 408 -0.24 6.07 -48.75
C GLU A 408 1.22 5.71 -49.09
N ASN A 409 2.13 5.76 -48.11
CA ASN A 409 3.57 5.48 -48.27
C ASN A 409 4.03 4.15 -47.63
N ALA A 410 3.14 3.42 -46.95
CA ALA A 410 3.47 2.12 -46.39
C ALA A 410 3.84 1.09 -47.49
N PRO A 411 4.75 0.14 -47.22
CA PRO A 411 5.11 -0.92 -48.17
C PRO A 411 3.88 -1.70 -48.65
N VAL A 412 3.83 -1.96 -49.95
CA VAL A 412 2.74 -2.74 -50.56
C VAL A 412 3.08 -4.22 -50.48
N GLU A 413 2.17 -5.00 -49.91
CA GLU A 413 2.26 -6.45 -49.82
C GLU A 413 1.10 -7.10 -50.55
N TYR A 414 1.36 -8.21 -51.25
CA TYR A 414 0.33 -8.96 -51.97
C TYR A 414 0.14 -10.34 -51.35
N TYR A 415 -1.11 -10.79 -51.27
CA TYR A 415 -1.49 -12.10 -50.77
C TYR A 415 -2.44 -12.78 -51.75
N ASN A 416 -2.38 -14.10 -51.84
CA ASN A 416 -3.41 -14.87 -52.54
C ASN A 416 -4.71 -14.93 -51.70
N LEU A 417 -5.79 -15.46 -52.26
CA LEU A 417 -7.09 -15.56 -51.56
C LEU A 417 -7.08 -16.53 -50.36
N GLN A 418 -5.99 -17.25 -50.13
CA GLN A 418 -5.78 -18.13 -48.99
C GLN A 418 -4.90 -17.47 -47.91
N GLY A 419 -4.51 -16.20 -48.08
CA GLY A 419 -3.71 -15.46 -47.11
C GLY A 419 -2.20 -15.73 -47.17
N MET A 420 -1.70 -16.41 -48.20
CA MET A 420 -0.25 -16.57 -48.40
C MET A 420 0.35 -15.37 -49.12
N ARG A 421 1.47 -14.85 -48.60
CA ARG A 421 2.20 -13.71 -49.18
C ARG A 421 2.84 -14.08 -50.52
N ILE A 422 2.73 -13.21 -51.52
CA ILE A 422 3.25 -13.39 -52.88
C ILE A 422 4.17 -12.21 -53.23
N ASN A 423 5.45 -12.49 -53.51
CA ASN A 423 6.46 -11.44 -53.75
C ASN A 423 6.64 -11.10 -55.24
N ASN A 424 6.15 -11.93 -56.16
CA ASN A 424 6.40 -11.78 -57.61
C ASN A 424 5.10 -11.69 -58.42
N VAL A 425 4.21 -10.76 -58.03
CA VAL A 425 2.89 -10.59 -58.65
C VAL A 425 2.96 -10.05 -60.08
N GLU A 426 4.00 -9.28 -60.42
CA GLU A 426 4.17 -8.69 -61.76
C GLU A 426 4.38 -9.74 -62.86
N ASN A 427 4.87 -10.92 -62.50
CA ASN A 427 5.09 -12.04 -63.42
C ASN A 427 3.96 -13.09 -63.37
N ASN A 428 2.93 -12.88 -62.55
CA ASN A 428 1.84 -13.83 -62.35
C ASN A 428 0.49 -13.10 -62.38
N PRO A 429 -0.14 -12.95 -63.56
CA PRO A 429 -1.45 -12.32 -63.67
C PRO A 429 -2.50 -13.06 -62.86
N GLY A 430 -3.32 -12.34 -62.10
CA GLY A 430 -4.24 -12.98 -61.16
C GLY A 430 -4.93 -12.03 -60.18
N LEU A 431 -5.77 -12.63 -59.34
CA LEU A 431 -6.54 -11.93 -58.33
C LEU A 431 -5.84 -12.02 -56.98
N TYR A 432 -5.56 -10.86 -56.37
CA TYR A 432 -4.77 -10.74 -55.14
C TYR A 432 -5.45 -9.84 -54.12
N ILE A 433 -5.02 -9.97 -52.86
CA ILE A 433 -5.28 -8.99 -51.81
C ILE A 433 -4.04 -8.11 -51.70
N ARG A 434 -4.17 -6.83 -52.05
CA ARG A 434 -3.15 -5.79 -51.87
C ARG A 434 -3.34 -5.16 -50.49
N LYS A 435 -2.37 -5.35 -49.61
CA LYS A 435 -2.30 -4.71 -48.30
C LYS A 435 -1.31 -3.55 -48.36
N GLN A 436 -1.73 -2.37 -47.92
CA GLN A 436 -0.87 -1.20 -47.77
C GLN A 436 -1.26 -0.49 -46.47
N GLY A 437 -0.36 -0.51 -45.49
CA GLY A 437 -0.68 -0.04 -44.14
C GLY A 437 -1.80 -0.88 -43.52
N ASP A 438 -2.87 -0.22 -43.08
CA ASP A 438 -4.10 -0.81 -42.53
C ASP A 438 -5.15 -1.20 -43.59
N LYS A 439 -4.99 -0.77 -44.85
CA LYS A 439 -5.96 -1.04 -45.93
C LYS A 439 -5.63 -2.34 -46.65
N ALA A 440 -6.63 -3.20 -46.79
CA ALA A 440 -6.59 -4.37 -47.67
C ALA A 440 -7.65 -4.21 -48.78
N THR A 441 -7.23 -4.37 -50.04
CA THR A 441 -8.11 -4.25 -51.20
C THR A 441 -7.91 -5.42 -52.15
N LYS A 442 -9.00 -5.89 -52.76
CA LYS A 442 -8.94 -6.94 -53.77
C LYS A 442 -8.60 -6.31 -55.12
N VAL A 443 -7.49 -6.74 -55.72
CA VAL A 443 -6.98 -6.19 -56.98
C VAL A 443 -6.73 -7.30 -57.99
N TYR A 444 -6.89 -6.98 -59.26
CA TYR A 444 -6.46 -7.83 -60.36
C TYR A 444 -5.16 -7.27 -60.93
N VAL A 445 -4.08 -8.05 -60.87
CA VAL A 445 -2.78 -7.71 -61.46
C VAL A 445 -2.74 -8.34 -62.85
N LYS A 446 -2.44 -7.52 -63.86
CA LYS A 446 -2.49 -7.89 -65.29
C LYS A 446 -1.20 -8.54 -65.77
#